data_AF-M0NPQ0-F1
#
_entry.id   AF-M0NPQ0-F1
#
_cell.length_a   1.000
_cell.length_b   1.000
_cell.length_c   1.000
_cell.angle_alpha   90.00
_cell.angle_beta   90.00
_cell.angle_gamma   90.00
#
_symmetry.space_group_name_H-M   'P 1'
#
loop_
_entity.id
_entity.type
_entity.pdbx_description
1 polymer ?
#
loop_
_entity_poly.entity_id
_entity_poly.type
_entity_poly.pdbx_seq_one_letter_code
_entity_poly.pdbx_strand_id
1 'polypeptide(L)' 'MSSKSRSAPGAGHVGPLLSARCTGCGKTSEKRTNEIVGDTPTGSFQHVCHSCRSVTWWNVLRVLEEADSE' A
#
# COMPACT_ATOMS: atom_id res chain seq x y z
N MET A 1 13.92 -16.43 27.34
CA MET A 1 12.79 -15.62 26.83
C MET A 1 13.36 -14.69 25.76
N SER A 2 13.23 -15.04 24.48
CA SER A 2 13.76 -14.22 23.38
C SER A 2 12.74 -13.13 23.05
N SER A 3 13.00 -11.93 23.55
CA SER A 3 12.27 -10.71 23.20
C SER A 3 12.51 -10.39 21.74
N LYS A 4 11.65 -10.91 20.86
CA LYS A 4 11.68 -10.62 19.43
C LYS A 4 11.19 -9.19 19.24
N SER A 5 12.13 -8.27 19.09
CA SER A 5 11.89 -6.87 18.77
C SER A 5 10.88 -6.80 17.62
N ARG A 6 9.65 -6.33 17.92
CA ARG A 6 8.67 -6.06 16.87
C ARG A 6 9.20 -4.84 16.14
N SER A 7 9.92 -5.07 15.04
CA SER A 7 10.16 -4.00 14.08
C SER A 7 8.82 -3.40 13.75
N ALA A 8 8.67 -2.08 13.97
CA ALA A 8 7.48 -1.36 13.52
C ALA A 8 7.23 -1.75 12.05
N PRO A 9 6.00 -2.09 11.67
CA PRO A 9 5.74 -2.51 10.30
C PRO A 9 6.20 -1.39 9.37
N GLY A 10 7.13 -1.67 8.46
CA GLY A 10 7.58 -0.67 7.49
C GLY A 10 6.38 -0.15 6.68
N ALA A 11 6.50 1.05 6.11
CA ALA A 11 5.50 1.55 5.17
C ALA A 11 5.10 0.45 4.17
N GLY A 12 3.80 0.12 4.10
CA GLY A 12 3.29 -1.00 3.29
C GLY A 12 2.79 -2.23 4.06
N HIS A 13 2.81 -2.25 5.40
CA HIS A 13 2.40 -3.42 6.21
C HIS A 13 1.13 -3.20 7.05
N VAL A 14 0.52 -2.02 7.02
CA VAL A 14 -0.68 -1.68 7.80
C VAL A 14 -1.74 -1.08 6.88
N GLY A 15 -2.99 -1.47 7.10
CA GLY A 15 -4.15 -0.99 6.36
C GLY A 15 -4.78 -2.00 5.41
N PRO A 16 -5.86 -1.60 4.72
CA PRO A 16 -6.58 -2.46 3.79
C PRO A 16 -5.65 -2.96 2.70
N LEU A 17 -5.87 -4.20 2.26
CA LEU A 17 -5.21 -4.72 1.07
C LEU A 17 -5.89 -4.14 -0.16
N LEU A 18 -5.10 -3.54 -1.05
CA LEU A 18 -5.58 -2.87 -2.25
C LEU A 18 -4.86 -3.44 -3.46
N SER A 19 -5.58 -3.57 -4.58
CA SER A 19 -4.94 -3.65 -5.89
C SER A 19 -4.73 -2.24 -6.40
N ALA A 20 -3.49 -1.91 -6.76
CA ALA A 20 -3.14 -0.55 -7.17
C ALA A 20 -2.23 -0.56 -8.40
N ARG A 21 -2.29 0.52 -9.18
CA ARG A 21 -1.49 0.72 -10.39
C ARG A 21 -0.48 1.84 -10.21
N CYS A 22 0.79 1.54 -10.45
CA CYS A 22 1.85 2.52 -10.49
C CYS A 22 1.60 3.54 -11.61
N THR A 23 1.63 4.83 -11.27
CA THR A 23 1.46 5.93 -12.23
C THR A 23 2.69 6.10 -13.14
N GLY A 24 3.87 5.70 -12.68
CA GLY A 24 5.11 5.83 -13.45
C GLY A 24 5.32 4.78 -14.54
N CYS A 25 5.04 3.50 -14.25
CA CYS A 25 5.29 2.39 -15.20
C CYS A 25 4.04 1.56 -15.54
N GLY A 26 2.88 1.88 -14.99
CA GLY A 26 1.64 1.15 -15.25
C GLY A 26 1.55 -0.23 -14.59
N LYS A 27 2.58 -0.67 -13.84
CA LYS A 27 2.55 -1.96 -13.13
C LYS A 27 1.43 -1.99 -12.11
N THR A 28 0.64 -3.06 -12.12
CA THR A 28 -0.32 -3.38 -11.06
C THR A 28 0.34 -4.24 -9.99
N SER A 29 0.07 -3.96 -8.72
CA SER A 29 0.54 -4.71 -7.57
C SER A 29 -0.45 -4.59 -6.42
N GLU A 30 -0.50 -5.63 -5.60
CA GLU A 30 -1.15 -5.54 -4.30
C GLU A 30 -0.28 -4.74 -3.32
N LYS A 31 -0.91 -3.91 -2.49
CA LYS A 31 -0.30 -3.02 -1.51
C LYS A 31 -1.22 -2.89 -0.29
N ARG A 32 -0.65 -2.75 0.90
CA ARG A 32 -1.40 -2.35 2.11
C ARG A 32 -1.05 -0.93 2.47
N THR A 33 -2.06 -0.09 2.70
CA THR A 33 -1.86 1.28 3.16
C THR A 33 -3.13 1.88 3.77
N ASN A 34 -2.96 2.72 4.78
CA ASN A 34 -4.00 3.61 5.33
C ASN A 34 -3.86 5.06 4.84
N GLU A 35 -2.81 5.37 4.07
CA GLU A 35 -2.44 6.72 3.66
C GLU A 35 -3.00 7.05 2.27
N ILE A 36 -4.26 6.69 2.02
CA ILE A 36 -4.93 6.97 0.75
C ILE A 36 -5.34 8.44 0.75
N VAL A 37 -4.89 9.16 -0.28
CA VAL A 37 -5.30 10.53 -0.57
C VAL A 37 -6.49 10.48 -1.54
N GLY A 38 -7.58 11.16 -1.17
CA GLY A 38 -8.86 11.12 -1.88
C GLY A 38 -9.78 10.00 -1.39
N ASP A 39 -10.91 9.82 -2.07
CA ASP A 39 -11.94 8.86 -1.66
C ASP A 39 -11.60 7.44 -2.09
N THR A 40 -11.78 6.46 -1.21
CA THR A 40 -11.78 5.05 -1.59
C THR A 40 -13.05 4.72 -2.39
N PRO A 41 -12.97 3.92 -3.47
CA PRO A 41 -11.84 3.08 -3.88
C PRO A 41 -10.94 3.67 -4.97
N THR A 42 -11.04 4.97 -5.29
CA THR A 42 -10.35 5.61 -6.43
C THR A 42 -9.17 6.50 -6.03
N GLY A 43 -8.91 6.63 -4.73
CA GLY A 43 -7.81 7.42 -4.19
C GLY A 43 -6.43 6.93 -4.61
N SER A 44 -5.40 7.65 -4.18
CA SER A 44 -4.01 7.36 -4.53
C SER A 44 -3.10 7.45 -3.32
N PHE A 45 -1.98 6.73 -3.34
CA PHE A 45 -1.01 6.75 -2.25
C PHE A 45 0.40 6.68 -2.81
N GLN A 46 1.39 7.07 -2.00
CA GLN A 46 2.79 6.92 -2.37
C GLN A 46 3.35 5.59 -1.88
N HIS A 47 4.06 4.90 -2.77
CA HIS A 47 4.79 3.68 -2.40
C HIS A 47 5.96 3.44 -3.36
N VAL A 48 6.97 2.73 -2.88
CA VAL A 48 8.08 2.26 -3.72
C VAL A 48 7.56 1.36 -4.84
N CYS A 49 7.97 1.67 -6.06
CA CYS A 49 7.84 0.77 -7.21
C CYS A 49 9.20 0.18 -7.56
N HIS A 50 9.35 -1.14 -7.41
CA HIS A 50 10.60 -1.82 -7.75
C HIS A 50 10.95 -1.77 -9.24
N SER A 51 9.96 -1.61 -10.13
CA SER A 51 10.19 -1.44 -11.57
C SER A 51 10.71 -0.03 -11.89
N CYS A 52 10.16 1.01 -11.26
CA CYS A 52 10.67 2.38 -11.41
C CYS A 52 11.95 2.63 -10.60
N ARG A 53 12.20 1.81 -9.57
CA ARG A 53 13.27 1.97 -8.57
C ARG A 53 13.17 3.32 -7.82
N SER A 54 11.95 3.81 -7.63
CA SER A 54 11.66 5.07 -6.95
C SER A 54 10.37 4.97 -6.14
N VAL A 55 10.18 5.91 -5.20
CA VAL A 55 8.85 6.22 -4.66
C VAL A 55 8.04 6.89 -5.76
N THR A 56 6.79 6.47 -5.91
CA THR A 56 5.88 6.99 -6.93
C THR A 56 4.45 6.90 -6.41
N TRP A 57 3.53 7.57 -7.11
CA TRP A 57 2.11 7.48 -6.84
C TRP A 57 1.52 6.19 -7.41
N TRP A 58 0.60 5.60 -6.65
CA TRP A 58 -0.17 4.42 -7.01
C TRP A 58 -1.65 4.75 -6.91
N ASN A 59 -2.37 4.54 -8.00
CA ASN A 59 -3.82 4.72 -8.02
C ASN A 59 -4.49 3.43 -7.54
N VAL A 60 -5.39 3.53 -6.57
CA VAL A 60 -6.19 2.39 -6.13
C VAL A 60 -7.13 2.00 -7.28
N LEU A 61 -7.12 0.70 -7.60
CA LEU A 61 -8.05 0.11 -8.55
C LEU A 61 -9.23 -0.53 -7.84
N ARG A 62 -8.96 -1.17 -6.70
CA ARG A 62 -9.96 -1.82 -5.83
C ARG A 62 -9.39 -2.11 -4.45
N VAL A 63 -10.27 -2.09 -3.45
CA VAL A 63 -10.03 -2.67 -2.13
C VAL A 63 -10.25 -4.19 -2.22
N LEU A 64 -9.33 -4.99 -1.69
CA LEU A 64 -9.36 -6.45 -1.69
C LEU A 64 -9.74 -7.00 -0.31
N GLU A 65 -9.19 -6.42 0.75
CA GLU A 65 -9.50 -6.76 2.14
C GLU A 65 -9.55 -5.46 2.94
N GLU A 66 -10.62 -5.26 3.70
CA GLU A 66 -10.66 -4.20 4.71
C GLU A 66 -9.72 -4.60 5.85
N ALA A 67 -9.05 -3.62 6.48
CA ALA A 67 -8.23 -3.94 7.65
C ALA A 67 -9.19 -4.36 8.78
N ASP A 68 -9.21 -5.66 9.10
CA ASP A 68 -9.93 -6.20 10.25
C ASP A 68 -9.58 -5.35 11.47
N SER A 69 -10.57 -4.58 11.92
CA SER A 69 -10.48 -3.71 13.08
C SER A 69 -11.21 -4.45 14.20
N GLU A 70 -10.52 -5.36 14.88
CA GLU A 70 -10.96 -5.90 16.18
C GLU A 70 -10.58 -4.94 17.32
#